data_AF-A0A3B0U4M5-F1
#
_entry.id   AF-A0A3B0U4M5-F1
#
_cell.length_a   1.000
_cell.length_b   1.000
_cell.length_c   1.000
_cell.angle_alpha   90.00
_cell.angle_beta   90.00
_cell.angle_gamma   90.00
#
_symmetry.space_group_name_H-M   'P 1'
#
loop_
_entity.id
_entity.type
_entity.pdbx_description
1 polymer ?
#
loop_
_entity_poly.entity_id
_entity_poly.type
_entity_poly.pdbx_seq_one_letter_code
_entity_poly.pdbx_strand_id
1 'polypeptide(L)'
;MPIHEKSLIRPENIIEHEELVIDGVDVSGHWSTFINSRAITDYNEEMQDEIAGLAGGEFIHRCWQCGSCTNACTINALNNDFNPRYWIYLIRMGMEDELLLNKDIIWQCVSCNKCTYACP
;
A
#
# COMPACT_ATOMS: atom_id res chain seq x y z
N MET A 1 -21.81 1.50 -10.93
CA MET A 1 -21.67 0.72 -12.20
C MET A 1 -20.19 0.65 -12.48
N PRO A 2 -19.59 -0.54 -12.72
CA PRO A 2 -18.14 -0.74 -12.74
C PRO A 2 -17.36 0.29 -13.58
N ILE A 3 -17.96 0.76 -14.68
CA ILE A 3 -17.41 1.76 -15.60
C ILE A 3 -17.14 3.12 -14.92
N HIS A 4 -18.02 3.59 -14.03
CA HIS A 4 -17.87 4.88 -13.35
C HIS A 4 -16.87 4.83 -12.19
N GLU A 5 -16.59 3.64 -11.66
CA GLU A 5 -15.64 3.42 -10.55
C GLU A 5 -14.24 3.07 -11.05
N LYS A 6 -14.03 2.90 -12.36
CA LYS A 6 -12.76 2.49 -12.96
C LYS A 6 -11.60 3.41 -12.56
N SER A 7 -11.85 4.71 -12.35
CA SER A 7 -10.84 5.67 -11.89
C SER A 7 -10.42 5.49 -10.43
N LEU A 8 -11.22 4.78 -9.62
CA LEU A 8 -10.97 4.53 -8.19
C LEU A 8 -10.31 3.17 -7.95
N ILE A 9 -10.10 2.38 -9.01
CA ILE A 9 -9.58 1.02 -8.94
C ILE A 9 -8.24 1.01 -9.66
N ARG A 10 -7.25 0.37 -9.04
CA ARG A 10 -5.94 0.22 -9.65
C ARG A 10 -6.05 -0.57 -10.97
N PRO A 11 -5.38 -0.16 -12.07
CA PRO A 11 -5.53 -0.79 -13.37
C PRO A 11 -5.29 -2.31 -13.38
N GLU A 12 -4.36 -2.80 -12.57
CA GLU A 12 -4.05 -4.22 -12.40
C GLU A 12 -5.21 -5.06 -11.82
N ASN A 13 -6.18 -4.40 -11.18
CA ASN A 13 -7.36 -5.04 -10.62
C ASN A 13 -8.58 -4.98 -11.56
N ILE A 14 -8.38 -4.55 -12.81
CA ILE A 14 -9.43 -4.43 -13.81
C ILE A 14 -9.11 -5.35 -14.97
N ILE A 15 -10.05 -6.23 -15.29
CA ILE A 15 -9.99 -7.14 -16.43
C ILE A 15 -10.94 -6.60 -17.48
N GLU A 16 -10.44 -6.37 -18.68
CA GLU A 16 -11.23 -5.95 -19.84
C GLU A 16 -10.67 -6.67 -21.08
N HIS A 17 -11.58 -7.16 -21.91
CA HIS A 17 -11.24 -7.89 -23.14
C HIS A 17 -11.55 -7.01 -24.35
N GLU A 18 -10.56 -6.81 -25.23
CA GLU A 18 -10.78 -6.05 -26.47
C GLU A 18 -11.76 -6.75 -27.42
N GLU A 19 -11.75 -8.09 -27.46
CA GLU A 19 -12.69 -8.90 -28.22
C GLU A 19 -13.21 -10.07 -27.37
N LEU A 20 -14.53 -10.16 -27.17
CA LEU A 20 -15.17 -11.23 -26.41
C LEU A 20 -16.61 -11.48 -26.89
N VAL A 21 -16.93 -12.72 -27.25
CA VAL A 21 -18.29 -13.16 -27.60
C VAL A 21 -18.74 -14.25 -26.63
N ILE A 22 -19.87 -14.05 -25.96
CA ILE A 22 -20.47 -15.00 -25.02
C ILE A 22 -21.85 -15.39 -25.55
N ASP A 23 -22.10 -16.69 -25.74
CA ASP A 23 -23.37 -17.22 -26.23
C ASP A 23 -23.89 -16.55 -27.53
N GLY A 24 -22.96 -16.16 -28.41
CA GLY A 24 -23.27 -15.47 -29.67
C GLY A 24 -23.53 -13.97 -29.53
N VAL A 25 -23.37 -13.39 -28.35
CA VAL A 25 -23.47 -11.95 -28.08
C VAL A 25 -22.09 -11.35 -27.93
N ASP A 26 -21.80 -10.31 -28.71
CA ASP A 26 -20.57 -9.52 -28.59
C ASP A 26 -20.61 -8.64 -27.33
N VAL A 27 -19.66 -8.88 -26.43
CA VAL A 27 -19.46 -8.16 -25.16
C VAL A 27 -18.07 -7.52 -25.07
N SER A 28 -17.48 -7.19 -26.21
CA SER A 28 -16.15 -6.60 -26.33
C SER A 28 -16.01 -5.22 -25.65
N GLY A 29 -14.78 -4.88 -25.26
CA GLY A 29 -14.44 -3.62 -24.62
C GLY A 29 -15.11 -3.45 -23.26
N HIS A 30 -15.68 -2.27 -23.01
CA HIS A 30 -16.19 -1.89 -21.68
C HIS A 30 -17.26 -2.82 -21.12
N TRP A 31 -18.01 -3.51 -21.97
CA TRP A 31 -19.04 -4.48 -21.57
C TRP A 31 -18.45 -5.72 -20.88
N SER A 32 -17.17 -5.99 -21.10
CA SER A 32 -16.40 -7.06 -20.43
C SER A 32 -15.60 -6.57 -19.22
N THR A 33 -15.85 -5.36 -18.71
CA THR A 33 -15.09 -4.84 -17.56
C THR A 33 -15.47 -5.59 -16.28
N PHE A 34 -14.54 -6.38 -15.76
CA PHE A 34 -14.63 -7.02 -14.45
C PHE A 34 -13.61 -6.43 -13.48
N ILE A 35 -13.97 -6.40 -12.20
CA ILE A 35 -13.13 -5.93 -11.11
C ILE A 35 -12.73 -7.15 -10.29
N ASN A 36 -11.44 -7.34 -10.07
CA ASN A 36 -10.94 -8.39 -9.17
C ASN A 36 -11.47 -8.20 -7.75
N SER A 37 -11.49 -9.30 -6.97
CA SER A 37 -11.93 -9.25 -5.58
C SER A 37 -11.16 -8.17 -4.81
N ARG A 38 -11.89 -7.33 -4.07
CA ARG A 38 -11.30 -6.34 -3.15
C ARG A 38 -11.04 -6.92 -1.76
N ALA A 39 -11.44 -8.16 -1.52
CA ALA A 39 -11.14 -8.83 -0.27
C ALA A 39 -9.64 -9.15 -0.23
N ILE A 40 -8.96 -8.56 0.74
CA ILE A 40 -7.56 -8.87 1.05
C ILE A 40 -7.60 -10.13 1.92
N THR A 41 -6.79 -11.12 1.56
CA THR A 41 -6.80 -12.46 2.21
C THR A 41 -5.41 -12.97 2.56
N ASP A 42 -4.40 -12.20 2.17
CA ASP A 42 -2.97 -12.50 2.09
C ASP A 42 -2.18 -11.71 3.16
N TYR A 43 -2.78 -11.54 4.34
CA TYR A 43 -2.11 -10.86 5.45
C TYR A 43 -1.02 -11.76 6.06
N ASN A 44 0.19 -11.22 6.24
CA ASN A 44 1.23 -11.83 7.06
C ASN A 44 0.99 -11.44 8.54
N GLU A 45 0.33 -12.32 9.30
CA GLU A 45 0.02 -12.10 10.72
C GLU A 45 1.27 -11.99 11.61
N GLU A 46 2.41 -12.55 11.18
CA GLU A 46 3.67 -12.56 11.94
C GLU A 46 4.54 -11.32 11.67
N MET A 47 4.20 -10.53 10.64
CA MET A 47 5.02 -9.41 10.15
C MET A 47 5.40 -8.40 11.25
N GLN A 48 4.49 -8.09 12.18
CA GLN A 48 4.80 -7.17 13.28
C GLN A 48 5.92 -7.72 14.18
N ASP A 49 5.88 -9.03 14.47
CA ASP A 49 6.83 -9.69 15.35
C ASP A 49 8.17 -9.91 14.66
N GLU A 50 8.16 -10.22 13.36
CA GLU A 50 9.36 -10.27 12.52
C GLU A 50 10.11 -8.94 12.56
N ILE A 51 9.41 -7.82 12.33
CA ILE A 51 10.02 -6.48 12.37
C ILE A 51 10.44 -6.11 13.79
N ALA A 52 9.70 -6.50 14.82
CA ALA A 52 10.10 -6.28 16.21
C ALA A 52 11.38 -7.04 16.59
N GLY A 53 11.72 -8.13 15.89
CA GLY A 53 12.97 -8.86 16.04
C GLY A 53 14.18 -8.20 15.36
N LEU A 54 13.97 -7.19 14.51
CA LEU A 54 15.04 -6.44 13.85
C LEU A 54 15.50 -5.24 14.69
N ALA A 55 16.78 -4.89 14.57
CA ALA A 55 17.35 -3.73 15.26
C ALA A 55 16.63 -2.43 14.86
N GLY A 56 16.11 -1.69 15.84
CA GLY A 56 15.34 -0.47 15.64
C GLY A 56 13.83 -0.69 15.40
N GLY A 57 13.37 -1.93 15.32
CA GLY A 57 11.97 -2.31 15.17
C GLY A 57 11.25 -2.66 16.48
N GLU A 58 11.97 -2.72 17.60
CA GLU A 58 11.52 -3.31 18.88
C GLU A 58 10.22 -2.67 19.41
N PHE A 59 9.99 -1.40 19.05
CA PHE A 59 8.85 -0.60 19.51
C PHE A 59 7.75 -0.41 18.47
N ILE A 60 7.76 -1.13 17.36
CA ILE A 60 6.78 -0.97 16.28
C ILE A 60 5.32 -1.13 16.76
N HIS A 61 5.08 -2.06 17.69
CA HIS A 61 3.79 -2.32 18.32
C HIS A 61 3.22 -1.10 19.09
N ARG A 62 4.06 -0.13 19.46
CA ARG A 62 3.65 1.07 20.21
C ARG A 62 3.07 2.16 19.31
N CYS A 63 3.24 2.06 17.99
CA CYS A 63 2.78 3.10 17.09
C CYS A 63 1.26 3.28 17.15
N TRP A 64 0.79 4.48 17.49
CA TRP A 64 -0.62 4.86 17.47
C TRP A 64 -1.01 5.81 16.33
N GLN A 65 -0.19 5.85 15.27
CA GLN A 65 -0.50 6.60 14.04
C GLN A 65 -0.59 8.13 14.18
N CYS A 66 0.15 8.74 15.11
CA CYS A 66 0.14 10.20 15.30
C CYS A 66 0.72 11.02 14.14
N GLY A 67 1.61 10.46 13.33
CA GLY A 67 2.21 11.13 12.15
C GLY A 67 3.40 12.05 12.41
N SER A 68 3.92 12.11 13.63
CA SER A 68 5.15 12.88 13.94
C SER A 68 6.33 12.49 13.04
N CYS A 69 6.46 11.19 12.70
CA CYS A 69 7.52 10.70 11.82
C CYS A 69 7.44 11.26 10.40
N THR A 70 6.23 11.32 9.82
CA THR A 70 6.01 11.88 8.47
C THR A 70 6.28 13.38 8.46
N ASN A 71 5.80 14.11 9.48
CA ASN A 71 6.02 15.56 9.57
C ASN A 71 7.51 15.93 9.78
N ALA A 72 8.28 15.09 10.50
CA ALA A 72 9.71 15.32 10.72
C ALA A 72 10.58 14.91 9.51
N CYS A 73 10.03 14.18 8.53
CA CYS A 73 10.80 13.60 7.45
C CYS A 73 11.21 14.65 6.39
N THR A 74 12.51 14.70 6.08
CA THR A 74 13.03 15.58 5.02
C THR A 74 12.69 15.11 3.61
N ILE A 75 12.50 13.81 3.42
CA ILE A 75 12.11 13.25 2.10
C ILE A 75 10.63 13.50 1.84
N ASN A 76 9.77 13.37 2.85
CA ASN A 76 8.36 13.75 2.73
C ASN A 76 8.18 15.20 2.26
N ALA A 77 9.07 16.11 2.69
CA ALA A 77 9.03 17.52 2.25
C ALA A 77 9.36 17.71 0.75
N LEU A 78 10.05 16.75 0.13
CA LEU A 78 10.38 16.77 -1.30
C LEU A 78 9.42 15.91 -2.13
N ASN A 79 8.97 14.80 -1.54
CA ASN A 79 8.07 13.83 -2.14
C ASN A 79 7.00 13.45 -1.11
N ASN A 80 5.79 14.00 -1.25
CA ASN A 80 4.68 13.78 -0.32
C ASN A 80 4.20 12.32 -0.26
N ASP A 81 4.60 11.47 -1.21
CA ASP A 81 4.30 10.05 -1.18
C ASP A 81 5.20 9.30 -0.17
N PHE A 82 6.32 9.91 0.27
CA PHE A 82 7.19 9.34 1.29
C PHE A 82 6.55 9.44 2.68
N ASN A 83 5.75 8.45 3.04
CA ASN A 83 4.94 8.47 4.25
C ASN A 83 5.30 7.31 5.21
N PRO A 84 6.31 7.48 6.10
CA PRO A 84 6.73 6.43 7.02
C PRO A 84 5.63 6.00 8.00
N ARG A 85 4.69 6.89 8.35
CA ARG A 85 3.52 6.52 9.17
C ARG A 85 2.68 5.44 8.49
N TYR A 86 2.45 5.58 7.18
CA TYR A 86 1.63 4.63 6.40
C TYR A 86 2.29 3.25 6.33
N TRP A 87 3.61 3.20 6.12
CA TRP A 87 4.32 1.91 6.09
C TRP A 87 4.31 1.19 7.44
N ILE A 88 4.46 1.93 8.54
CA ILE A 88 4.30 1.35 9.89
C ILE A 88 2.87 0.80 10.08
N TYR A 89 1.85 1.46 9.53
CA TYR A 89 0.48 0.93 9.56
C TYR A 89 0.37 -0.38 8.77
N LEU A 90 0.87 -0.43 7.54
CA LEU A 90 0.84 -1.64 6.71
C LEU A 90 1.55 -2.81 7.38
N ILE A 91 2.72 -2.56 7.96
CA ILE A 91 3.51 -3.57 8.68
C ILE A 91 2.71 -4.15 9.86
N ARG A 92 2.05 -3.28 10.65
CA ARG A 92 1.24 -3.74 11.79
C ARG A 92 -0.03 -4.46 11.39
N MET A 93 -0.50 -4.24 10.17
CA MET A 93 -1.66 -4.94 9.60
C MET A 93 -1.27 -6.19 8.81
N GLY A 94 0.03 -6.48 8.63
CA GLY A 94 0.50 -7.61 7.83
C GLY A 94 0.30 -7.44 6.33
N MET A 95 0.16 -6.21 5.82
CA MET A 95 -0.16 -5.93 4.41
C MET A 95 1.11 -5.83 3.56
N GLU A 96 1.73 -6.97 3.26
CA GLU A 96 3.02 -7.03 2.57
C GLU A 96 2.96 -6.53 1.13
N ASP A 97 1.98 -6.99 0.36
CA ASP A 97 1.82 -6.62 -1.05
C ASP A 97 1.68 -5.10 -1.21
N GLU A 98 0.89 -4.46 -0.33
CA GLU A 98 0.74 -3.00 -0.31
C GLU A 98 2.04 -2.26 0.06
N LEU A 99 2.87 -2.86 0.93
CA LEU A 99 4.15 -2.31 1.29
C LEU A 99 5.13 -2.38 0.11
N LEU A 100 5.13 -3.50 -0.61
CA LEU A 100 6.00 -3.74 -1.77
C LEU A 100 5.72 -2.79 -2.94
N LEU A 101 4.48 -2.32 -3.10
CA LEU A 101 4.14 -1.28 -4.08
C LEU A 101 4.93 0.01 -3.84
N ASN A 102 5.28 0.31 -2.59
CA ASN A 102 6.02 1.52 -2.21
C ASN A 102 7.54 1.31 -2.11
N LYS A 103 8.08 0.15 -2.49
CA LYS A 103 9.50 -0.19 -2.31
C LYS A 103 10.45 0.89 -2.85
N ASP A 104 10.18 1.42 -4.05
CA ASP A 104 11.05 2.39 -4.71
C ASP A 104 11.04 3.75 -4.00
N ILE A 105 9.96 4.07 -3.27
CA ILE A 105 9.84 5.28 -2.44
C ILE A 105 10.50 5.02 -1.08
N ILE A 106 10.29 3.85 -0.48
CA ILE A 106 10.89 3.47 0.82
C ILE A 106 12.41 3.59 0.78
N TRP A 107 13.04 3.14 -0.31
CA TRP A 107 14.50 3.22 -0.50
C TRP A 107 15.06 4.64 -0.66
N GLN A 108 14.22 5.68 -0.73
CA GLN A 108 14.65 7.07 -0.71
C GLN A 108 15.01 7.55 0.71
N CYS A 109 14.79 6.73 1.74
CA CYS A 109 15.16 7.05 3.11
C CYS A 109 16.67 7.30 3.24
N VAL A 110 17.04 8.47 3.78
CA VAL A 110 18.46 8.84 4.01
C VAL A 110 18.95 8.54 5.43
N SER A 111 18.20 7.75 6.19
CA SER A 111 18.56 7.30 7.55
C SER A 111 19.01 8.43 8.50
N CYS A 112 18.39 9.60 8.40
CA CYS A 112 18.73 10.78 9.20
C CYS A 112 18.21 10.74 10.64
N ASN A 113 17.43 9.72 11.01
CA ASN A 113 16.87 9.45 12.35
C ASN A 113 15.95 10.53 12.94
N LYS A 114 15.61 11.60 12.20
CA LYS A 114 14.70 12.65 12.68
C LYS A 114 13.35 12.12 13.12
N CYS A 115 12.78 11.17 12.36
CA CYS A 115 11.51 10.54 12.69
C CYS A 115 11.55 9.77 14.01
N THR A 116 12.68 9.12 14.32
CA THR A 116 12.90 8.40 15.59
C THR A 116 12.93 9.38 16.76
N TYR A 117 13.67 10.49 16.65
CA TYR A 117 13.73 11.52 17.70
C TYR A 117 12.38 12.22 17.93
N ALA A 118 11.57 12.38 16.88
CA ALA A 118 10.25 13.00 16.97
C ALA A 118 9.13 12.03 17.41
N CYS A 119 9.43 10.73 17.54
CA CYS A 119 8.45 9.73 17.95
C CYS A 119 8.16 9.86 19.46
N PRO A 120 6.89 10.10 19.86
CA PRO A 120 6.51 10.29 21.26
C PRO A 120 6.46 8.99 22.07
#